data_AF-A0A2U1CMI6-F1
#
_entry.id   AF-A0A2U1CMI6-F1
#
_cell.length_a   1.000
_cell.length_b   1.000
_cell.length_c   1.000
_cell.angle_alpha   90.00
_cell.angle_beta   90.00
_cell.angle_gamma   90.00
#
_symmetry.space_group_name_H-M   'P 1'
#
loop_
_entity.id
_entity.type
_entity.pdbx_description
1 polymer ?
#
loop_
_entity_poly.entity_id
_entity_poly.type
_entity_poly.pdbx_seq_one_letter_code
_entity_poly.pdbx_strand_id
1 'polypeptide(L)' 'MAGKTVTVKCKACQSPFEARVADRRRGWGRFCSKSCKAIHQERRSGQYRDWLNGADPDHNPEFSNAHQFDNCE' A
#
# COMPACT_ATOMS: atom_id res chain seq x y z
N MET A 1 23.93 12.19 13.77
CA MET A 1 22.98 13.30 14.05
C MET A 1 21.62 12.70 14.38
N ALA A 2 21.19 12.75 15.64
CA ALA A 2 19.87 12.24 16.03
C ALA A 2 18.78 13.20 15.51
N GLY A 3 17.88 12.69 14.65
CA GLY A 3 16.75 13.47 14.15
C GLY A 3 15.75 13.78 15.26
N LYS A 4 15.24 15.01 15.31
CA LYS A 4 14.20 15.43 16.27
C LYS A 4 12.93 14.58 16.08
N THR A 5 12.41 14.01 17.17
CA THR A 5 11.13 13.28 17.23
C THR A 5 10.04 14.15 17.84
N VAL A 6 8.78 13.84 17.53
CA VAL A 6 7.59 14.51 18.05
C VAL A 6 6.47 13.48 18.25
N THR A 7 5.72 13.63 19.34
CA THR A 7 4.54 12.80 19.61
C THR A 7 3.37 13.26 18.74
N VAL A 8 2.82 12.36 17.95
CA VAL A 8 1.69 12.60 17.06
C VAL A 8 0.63 11.52 17.24
N LYS A 9 -0.63 11.85 16.90
CA LYS A 9 -1.74 10.88 16.93
C LYS A 9 -1.90 10.19 15.58
N CYS A 10 -2.03 8.87 15.60
CA CYS A 10 -2.31 8.09 14.39
C CYS A 10 -3.68 8.45 13.80
N LYS A 11 -3.76 8.65 12.49
CA LYS A 11 -5.04 8.95 11.82
C LYS A 11 -6.02 7.76 11.78
N ALA A 12 -5.55 6.53 11.96
CA ALA A 12 -6.38 5.32 11.91
C ALA A 12 -6.87 4.89 13.29
N CYS A 13 -5.96 4.68 14.25
CA CYS A 13 -6.28 4.18 15.59
C CYS A 13 -6.26 5.26 16.68
N GLN A 14 -5.92 6.52 16.36
CA GLN A 14 -5.84 7.64 17.29
C GLN A 14 -4.80 7.51 18.42
N SER A 15 -4.07 6.39 18.49
CA SER A 15 -3.01 6.17 19.47
C SER A 15 -1.85 7.16 19.26
N PRO A 16 -1.27 7.68 20.36
CA PRO A 16 -0.06 8.51 20.29
C PRO A 16 1.14 7.64 19.89
N PHE A 17 2.01 8.18 19.04
CA PHE A 17 3.28 7.55 18.65
C PHE A 17 4.36 8.59 18.38
N GLU A 18 5.62 8.19 18.47
CA GLU A 18 6.75 9.05 18.15
C GLU A 18 7.05 9.02 16.65
N ALA A 19 7.01 10.18 16.00
CA ALA A 19 7.39 10.34 14.60
C ALA A 19 8.58 11.30 14.48
N ARG A 20 9.45 11.09 13.49
CA ARG A 20 10.49 12.08 13.19
C ARG A 20 9.85 13.33 12.58
N VAL A 21 10.34 14.50 12.97
CA VAL A 21 9.86 15.80 12.46
C VAL A 21 10.00 15.87 10.94
N ALA A 22 11.08 15.31 10.38
CA ALA A 22 11.29 15.22 8.93
C ALA A 22 10.18 14.42 8.22
N ASP A 23 9.81 13.26 8.76
CA ASP A 23 8.75 12.41 8.22
C ASP A 23 7.38 13.09 8.32
N ARG A 24 7.11 13.86 9.39
CA ARG A 24 5.87 14.64 9.51
C ARG A 24 5.79 15.75 8.46
N ARG A 25 6.91 16.45 8.21
CA ARG A 25 6.99 17.52 7.19
C ARG A 25 6.75 16.97 5.79
N ARG A 26 7.27 15.78 5.48
CA ARG A 26 7.01 15.06 4.21
C ARG A 26 5.62 14.42 4.13
N GLY A 27 4.88 14.38 5.23
CA GLY A 27 3.55 13.75 5.31
C GLY A 27 3.58 12.23 5.55
N TRP A 28 4.74 11.64 5.82
CA TRP A 28 4.94 10.20 6.02
C TRP A 28 4.60 9.77 7.46
N GLY A 29 4.85 10.62 8.47
CA GLY A 29 4.58 10.34 9.89
C GLY A 29 3.11 10.54 10.32
N ARG A 30 2.15 9.96 9.60
CA ARG A 30 0.70 10.08 9.89
C ARG A 30 0.07 8.86 10.58
N PHE A 31 0.75 7.71 10.52
CA PHE A 31 0.27 6.44 11.02
C PHE A 31 1.35 5.78 11.86
N CYS A 32 0.95 5.11 12.94
CA CYS A 32 1.88 4.43 13.85
C CYS A 32 2.46 3.14 13.25
N SER A 33 1.77 2.51 12.29
CA SER A 33 2.19 1.25 11.67
C SER A 33 1.79 1.15 10.20
N LYS A 34 2.47 0.27 9.46
CA LYS A 34 2.12 -0.08 8.07
C LYS A 34 0.68 -0.59 7.98
N SER A 35 0.24 -1.38 8.95
CA SER A 35 -1.12 -1.90 9.03
C SER A 35 -2.15 -0.79 9.18
N CYS A 36 -1.92 0.20 10.05
CA CYS A 36 -2.82 1.35 10.20
C CYS A 36 -2.95 2.17 8.91
N LYS A 37 -1.84 2.33 8.17
CA LYS A 37 -1.87 2.98 6.86
C LYS A 37 -2.71 2.17 5.86
N ALA A 38 -2.49 0.85 5.79
CA ALA A 38 -3.21 -0.04 4.89
C ALA A 38 -4.72 -0.05 5.17
N ILE A 39 -5.14 -0.18 6.43
CA ILE A 39 -6.55 -0.14 6.83
C ILE A 39 -7.21 1.19 6.42
N HIS A 40 -6.52 2.31 6.65
CA HIS A 40 -7.05 3.62 6.29
C HIS A 40 -7.15 3.79 4.77
N GLN A 41 -6.18 3.26 4.02
CA GLN A 41 -6.19 3.27 2.56
C GLN A 41 -7.33 2.40 2.02
N GLU A 42 -7.48 1.18 2.53
CA GLU A 42 -8.50 0.24 2.07
C GLU A 42 -9.92 0.78 2.32
N ARG A 43 -10.17 1.41 3.47
CA ARG A 43 -11.44 2.10 3.75
C ARG A 43 -11.77 3.21 2.75
N ARG A 44 -10.74 3.83 2.14
CA ARG A 44 -10.92 4.92 1.18
C ARG A 44 -11.10 4.41 -0.25
N SER A 45 -10.27 3.45 -0.66
CA SER A 45 -10.17 3.03 -2.07
C SER A 45 -10.87 1.71 -2.38
N GLY A 46 -11.05 0.81 -1.41
CA GLY A 46 -11.68 -0.50 -1.65
C GLY A 46 -10.90 -1.41 -2.61
N GLN A 47 -9.62 -1.14 -2.86
CA GLN A 47 -8.81 -1.79 -3.89
C GLN A 47 -8.73 -3.30 -3.69
N TYR A 48 -8.60 -3.75 -2.44
CA TYR A 48 -8.58 -5.18 -2.14
C TYR A 48 -9.94 -5.83 -2.39
N ARG A 49 -11.03 -5.14 -2.03
CA ARG A 49 -12.39 -5.61 -2.33
C ARG A 49 -12.65 -5.69 -3.83
N ASP A 50 -12.21 -4.70 -4.60
CA ASP A 50 -12.39 -4.69 -6.05
C ASP A 50 -11.54 -5.78 -6.71
N TRP A 51 -10.31 -6.00 -6.22
CA TRP A 51 -9.48 -7.14 -6.64
C TRP A 51 -10.15 -8.49 -6.33
N LEU A 52 -10.75 -8.65 -5.15
CA LEU A 52 -11.49 -9.87 -4.80
C LEU A 52 -12.71 -10.09 -5.70
N ASN A 53 -13.43 -9.03 -6.06
CA ASN A 53 -14.63 -9.11 -6.91
C ASN A 53 -14.28 -9.31 -8.39
N GLY A 54 -13.14 -8.79 -8.84
CA GLY A 54 -12.66 -8.88 -10.22
C GLY A 54 -11.71 -10.04 -10.47
N ALA A 55 -11.32 -10.79 -9.44
CA ALA A 55 -10.68 -12.08 -9.60
C ALA A 55 -11.72 -13.03 -10.19
N ASP A 56 -11.72 -13.18 -11.52
CA ASP A 56 -12.40 -14.29 -12.14
C ASP A 56 -11.77 -15.57 -11.58
N PRO A 57 -12.55 -16.41 -10.87
CA PRO A 57 -12.02 -17.66 -10.32
C PRO A 57 -11.56 -18.64 -11.40
N ASP A 58 -11.87 -18.34 -12.67
CA ASP A 58 -11.53 -19.09 -13.88
C ASP A 58 -10.47 -18.39 -14.75
N HIS A 59 -9.73 -17.39 -14.23
CA HIS A 59 -8.57 -16.86 -14.96
C HIS A 59 -7.50 -17.93 -15.00
N ASN A 60 -7.55 -18.76 -16.03
CA ASN A 60 -6.38 -19.39 -16.55
C ASN A 60 -5.78 -18.39 -17.55
N PRO A 61 -4.76 -17.58 -17.16
CA PRO A 61 -3.89 -16.99 -18.16
C PRO A 61 -3.06 -18.15 -18.71
N GLU A 62 -3.71 -19.08 -19.42
CA GLU A 62 -3.02 -20.02 -20.25
C GLU A 62 -2.30 -19.12 -21.22
N PHE A 63 -0.97 -19.12 -21.08
CA PHE A 63 -0.01 -18.37 -21.85
C PHE A 63 -0.19 -18.74 -23.31
N SER A 64 -1.20 -18.15 -23.95
CA SER A 64 -1.77 -18.62 -25.21
C SER A 64 -0.89 -18.25 -26.38
N ASN A 65 0.32 -17.72 -26.15
CA ASN A 65 1.26 -17.45 -27.22
C ASN A 65 2.73 -17.45 -26.79
N ALA A 66 3.20 -18.61 -26.32
CA ALA A 66 4.64 -18.91 -26.18
C ALA A 66 5.42 -18.87 -27.50
N HIS A 67 4.73 -19.06 -28.63
CA HIS A 67 5.32 -19.33 -29.94
C HIS A 67 5.44 -18.10 -30.85
N GLN A 68 5.19 -16.89 -30.36
CA GLN A 68 5.26 -15.68 -31.18
C GLN A 68 6.65 -15.02 -31.29
N PHE A 69 7.71 -15.70 -30.80
CA PHE A 69 9.09 -15.24 -30.94
C PHE A 69 9.91 -16.12 -31.90
N ASP A 70 9.40 -16.41 -33.09
CA ASP A 70 10.21 -16.88 -34.21
C ASP A 70 9.89 -16.03 -35.45
N ASN A 71 10.54 -14.88 -35.52
CA ASN A 71 10.80 -14.22 -36.80
C ASN A 71 12.25 -13.71 -36.77
N CYS A 72 13.18 -14.65 -36.89
CA CYS A 72 14.52 -14.37 -37.38
C CYS A 72 14.67 -15.12 -38.71
N GLU A 73 15.02 -14.34 -39.73
CA GLU A 73 15.11 -14.67 -41.16
C GLU A 73 16.14 -15.74 -41.51
#